data_AF-F9UKS4-F1
#
_entry.id   AF-F9UKS4-F1
#
_cell.length_a   1.000
_cell.length_b   1.000
_cell.length_c   1.000
_cell.angle_alpha   90.00
_cell.angle_beta   90.00
_cell.angle_gamma   90.00
#
_symmetry.space_group_name_H-M   'P 1'
#
loop_
_entity.id
_entity.type
_entity.pdbx_description
1 polymer ?
#
loop_
_entity_poly.entity_id
_entity_poly.type
_entity_poly.pdbx_seq_one_letter_code
_entity_poly.pdbx_strand_id
1 'polypeptide(L)'
;MSKNKIQNKKFNNKNLNLKAFITTLFIILFLIIPFAFVYIFLTNDIGNSLIKENWIVSLIALGTIFIALLVNFLLFKFKILSIRSWNFSIPIIFLFSFMIFTSFSNSKYFPLYARIILALILVVIITIITNHFVAKKEDRKK
;
A
#
# COMPACT_ATOMS: atom_id res chain seq x y z
N MET A 1 -7.94 -10.42 43.78
CA MET A 1 -8.39 -10.65 42.38
C MET A 1 -7.95 -9.58 41.34
N SER A 2 -7.16 -8.56 41.71
CA SER A 2 -6.84 -7.40 40.82
C SER A 2 -5.56 -7.54 39.96
N LYS A 3 -4.52 -8.25 40.45
CA LYS A 3 -3.21 -8.32 39.76
C LYS A 3 -3.23 -9.10 38.43
N ASN A 4 -4.05 -10.16 38.32
CA ASN A 4 -4.15 -10.96 37.09
C ASN A 4 -4.82 -10.18 35.92
N LYS A 5 -5.75 -9.26 36.21
CA LYS A 5 -6.35 -8.41 35.16
C LYS A 5 -5.36 -7.41 34.58
N ILE A 6 -4.46 -6.86 35.41
CA ILE A 6 -3.46 -5.86 34.97
C ILE A 6 -2.35 -6.53 34.14
N GLN A 7 -1.90 -7.73 34.54
CA GLN A 7 -0.91 -8.49 33.77
C GLN A 7 -1.45 -8.94 32.41
N ASN A 8 -2.70 -9.42 32.34
CA ASN A 8 -3.34 -9.77 31.06
C ASN A 8 -3.52 -8.56 30.14
N LYS A 9 -3.81 -7.36 30.67
CA LYS A 9 -3.95 -6.14 29.88
C LYS A 9 -2.61 -5.68 29.26
N LYS A 10 -1.50 -5.79 30.01
CA LYS A 10 -0.14 -5.48 29.49
C LYS A 10 0.31 -6.46 28.42
N PHE A 11 0.06 -7.77 28.59
CA PHE A 11 0.44 -8.79 27.60
C PHE A 11 -0.33 -8.63 26.29
N ASN A 12 -1.62 -8.31 26.36
CA ASN A 12 -2.47 -8.10 25.17
C ASN A 12 -2.05 -6.85 24.36
N ASN A 13 -1.65 -5.77 25.04
CA ASN A 13 -1.12 -4.58 24.38
C ASN A 13 0.24 -4.82 23.68
N LYS A 14 1.12 -5.64 24.27
CA LYS A 14 2.42 -5.96 23.66
C LYS A 14 2.26 -6.72 22.33
N ASN A 15 1.29 -7.63 22.26
CA ASN A 15 0.95 -8.37 21.04
C ASN A 15 0.31 -7.49 19.95
N LEU A 16 -0.49 -6.49 20.33
CA LEU A 16 -1.07 -5.51 19.40
C LEU A 16 0.01 -4.62 18.74
N ASN A 17 0.96 -4.12 19.54
CA ASN A 17 2.07 -3.30 19.03
C ASN A 17 2.96 -4.06 18.04
N LEU A 18 3.26 -5.34 18.33
CA LEU A 18 4.08 -6.17 17.43
C LEU A 18 3.38 -6.41 16.08
N LYS A 19 2.06 -6.68 16.08
CA LYS A 19 1.31 -6.86 14.83
C LYS A 19 1.24 -5.59 13.99
N ALA A 20 1.06 -4.43 14.64
CA ALA A 20 1.11 -3.15 13.96
C ALA A 20 2.50 -2.90 13.33
N PHE A 21 3.57 -3.15 14.09
CA PHE A 21 4.94 -3.04 13.58
C PHE A 21 5.21 -3.95 12.38
N ILE A 22 4.83 -5.23 12.45
CA ILE A 22 4.97 -6.19 11.33
C ILE A 22 4.18 -5.72 10.11
N THR A 23 2.99 -5.16 10.31
CA THR A 23 2.17 -4.62 9.21
C THR A 23 2.86 -3.44 8.53
N THR A 24 3.40 -2.50 9.30
CA THR A 24 4.15 -1.35 8.76
C THR A 24 5.40 -1.82 8.02
N LEU A 25 6.16 -2.76 8.60
CA LEU A 25 7.35 -3.32 7.97
C LEU A 25 7.02 -3.99 6.62
N PHE A 26 5.92 -4.76 6.57
CA PHE A 26 5.42 -5.35 5.33
C PHE A 26 5.11 -4.28 4.28
N ILE A 27 4.37 -3.23 4.64
CA ILE A 27 4.02 -2.14 3.71
C ILE A 27 5.28 -1.47 3.15
N ILE A 28 6.28 -1.20 4.00
CA ILE A 28 7.52 -0.57 3.54
C ILE A 28 8.26 -1.47 2.56
N LEU A 29 8.49 -2.74 2.93
CA LEU A 29 9.34 -3.66 2.16
C LEU A 29 8.69 -4.12 0.85
N PHE A 30 7.38 -4.35 0.84
CA PHE A 30 6.70 -4.98 -0.30
C PHE A 30 5.85 -4.01 -1.12
N LEU A 31 5.57 -2.81 -0.61
CA LEU A 31 4.85 -1.78 -1.36
C LEU A 31 5.73 -0.56 -1.61
N ILE A 32 6.11 0.17 -0.55
CA ILE A 32 6.72 1.49 -0.72
C ILE A 32 8.04 1.39 -1.49
N ILE A 33 8.97 0.52 -1.04
CA ILE A 33 10.29 0.41 -1.66
C ILE A 33 10.18 -0.07 -3.13
N PRO A 34 9.47 -1.17 -3.45
CA PRO A 34 9.35 -1.64 -4.83
C PRO A 34 8.69 -0.61 -5.74
N PHE A 35 7.58 0.01 -5.31
CA PHE A 35 6.91 1.01 -6.15
C PHE A 35 7.72 2.29 -6.30
N ALA A 36 8.39 2.76 -5.24
CA ALA A 36 9.28 3.90 -5.35
C ALA A 36 10.44 3.62 -6.30
N PHE A 37 10.99 2.39 -6.29
CA PHE A 37 12.02 1.98 -7.23
C PHE A 37 11.51 2.04 -8.68
N VAL A 38 10.34 1.45 -8.95
CA VAL A 38 9.73 1.50 -10.28
C VAL A 38 9.48 2.95 -10.70
N TYR A 39 8.91 3.76 -9.82
CA TYR A 39 8.63 5.16 -10.12
C TYR A 39 9.92 5.94 -10.42
N ILE A 40 10.93 5.86 -9.56
CA ILE A 40 12.15 6.67 -9.67
C ILE A 40 13.02 6.29 -10.87
N PHE A 41 13.18 4.99 -11.12
CA PHE A 41 14.17 4.49 -12.09
C PHE A 41 13.57 4.07 -13.43
N LEU A 42 12.25 3.87 -13.51
CA LEU A 42 11.60 3.36 -14.73
C LEU A 42 10.59 4.33 -15.33
N THR A 43 10.26 5.45 -14.67
CA THR A 43 9.35 6.46 -15.24
C THR A 43 10.09 7.64 -15.85
N ASN A 44 9.38 8.39 -16.69
CA ASN A 44 9.93 9.52 -17.42
C ASN A 44 10.02 10.82 -16.59
N ASP A 45 9.48 10.83 -15.37
CA ASP A 45 9.35 12.06 -14.57
C ASP A 45 10.67 12.56 -14.00
N ILE A 46 11.58 11.65 -13.66
CA ILE A 46 12.84 11.98 -12.99
C ILE A 46 14.00 12.08 -14.00
N GLY A 47 13.74 11.81 -15.28
CA GLY A 47 14.74 11.83 -16.35
C GLY A 47 15.79 10.71 -16.24
N ASN A 48 15.62 9.77 -15.31
CA ASN A 48 16.55 8.66 -15.06
C ASN A 48 15.98 7.30 -15.53
N SER A 49 15.19 7.32 -16.61
CA SER A 49 14.52 6.11 -17.09
C SER A 49 15.54 5.12 -17.66
N LEU A 50 15.69 3.97 -16.98
CA LEU A 50 16.53 2.86 -17.43
C LEU A 50 15.91 2.08 -18.59
N ILE A 51 14.59 2.16 -18.77
CA ILE A 51 13.83 1.39 -19.79
C ILE A 51 12.99 2.36 -20.60
N LYS A 52 13.20 2.42 -21.92
CA LYS A 52 12.49 3.36 -22.80
C LYS A 52 11.09 2.86 -23.18
N GLU A 53 10.89 1.55 -23.16
CA GLU A 53 9.66 0.90 -23.55
C GLU A 53 8.61 0.93 -22.41
N ASN A 54 7.67 1.88 -22.48
CA ASN A 54 6.62 2.08 -21.47
C ASN A 54 5.79 0.82 -21.16
N TRP A 55 5.64 -0.10 -22.12
CA TRP A 55 4.89 -1.34 -21.91
C TRP A 55 5.62 -2.30 -20.96
N ILE A 56 6.96 -2.34 -20.98
CA ILE A 56 7.77 -3.15 -20.07
C ILE A 56 7.63 -2.61 -18.65
N VAL A 57 7.73 -1.29 -18.50
CA VAL A 57 7.57 -0.64 -17.19
C VAL A 57 6.17 -0.87 -16.63
N SER A 58 5.14 -0.78 -17.47
CA SER A 58 3.76 -1.12 -17.10
C SER A 58 3.62 -2.56 -16.63
N LEU A 59 4.27 -3.51 -17.33
CA LEU A 59 4.27 -4.92 -16.96
C LEU A 59 4.97 -5.16 -15.61
N ILE A 60 6.11 -4.51 -15.36
CA ILE A 60 6.82 -4.54 -14.07
C ILE A 60 5.95 -3.95 -12.96
N ALA A 61 5.28 -2.82 -13.20
CA ALA A 61 4.39 -2.20 -12.23
C ALA A 61 3.22 -3.12 -11.88
N LEU A 62 2.56 -3.71 -12.89
CA LEU A 62 1.48 -4.70 -12.68
C LEU A 62 1.97 -5.94 -11.94
N GLY A 63 3.16 -6.46 -12.28
CA GLY A 63 3.78 -7.57 -11.57
C GLY A 63 4.06 -7.24 -10.10
N THR A 64 4.52 -6.02 -9.81
CA THR A 64 4.73 -5.52 -8.45
C THR A 64 3.41 -5.46 -7.67
N ILE A 65 2.34 -4.95 -8.27
CA ILE A 65 0.99 -4.95 -7.67
C ILE A 65 0.56 -6.38 -7.33
N PHE A 66 0.69 -7.29 -8.29
CA PHE A 66 0.26 -8.68 -8.15
C PHE A 66 1.01 -9.38 -7.02
N ILE A 67 2.35 -9.27 -6.98
CA ILE A 67 3.18 -9.84 -5.92
C ILE A 67 2.80 -9.26 -4.57
N ALA A 68 2.67 -7.93 -4.46
CA ALA A 68 2.35 -7.30 -3.18
C ALA A 68 0.97 -7.72 -2.64
N LEU A 69 -0.04 -7.79 -3.50
CA LEU A 69 -1.38 -8.27 -3.13
C LEU A 69 -1.37 -9.76 -2.75
N LEU A 70 -0.63 -10.58 -3.48
CA LEU A 70 -0.48 -12.01 -3.20
C LEU A 70 0.19 -12.23 -1.83
N VAL A 71 1.30 -11.55 -1.56
CA VAL A 71 2.00 -11.66 -0.27
C VAL A 71 1.10 -11.15 0.86
N ASN A 72 0.41 -10.00 0.69
CA ASN A 72 -0.52 -9.50 1.70
C ASN A 72 -1.63 -10.52 2.00
N PHE A 73 -2.21 -11.12 0.96
CA PHE A 73 -3.24 -12.14 1.09
C PHE A 73 -2.74 -13.39 1.81
N LEU A 74 -1.56 -13.89 1.46
CA LEU A 74 -0.95 -15.05 2.12
C LEU A 74 -0.69 -14.75 3.60
N LEU A 75 -0.06 -13.63 3.92
CA LEU A 75 0.23 -13.24 5.30
C LEU A 75 -1.06 -12.99 6.13
N PHE A 76 -2.11 -12.46 5.51
CA PHE A 76 -3.44 -12.38 6.13
C PHE A 76 -4.05 -13.77 6.38
N LYS A 77 -3.97 -14.68 5.40
CA LYS A 77 -4.47 -16.06 5.51
C LYS A 77 -3.78 -16.83 6.63
N PHE A 78 -2.47 -16.65 6.79
CA PHE A 78 -1.69 -17.23 7.89
C PHE A 78 -1.81 -16.47 9.22
N LYS A 79 -2.71 -15.48 9.33
CA LYS A 79 -2.98 -14.67 10.53
C LYS A 79 -1.76 -13.89 11.06
N ILE A 80 -0.73 -13.70 10.23
CA ILE A 80 0.44 -12.87 10.54
C ILE A 80 0.03 -11.40 10.48
N LEU A 81 -0.67 -11.02 9.40
CA LEU A 81 -1.22 -9.68 9.21
C LEU A 81 -2.70 -9.62 9.62
N SER A 82 -3.10 -8.46 10.13
CA SER A 82 -4.51 -8.17 10.41
C SER A 82 -5.23 -7.71 9.13
N ILE A 83 -6.57 -7.71 9.15
CA ILE A 83 -7.37 -7.18 8.02
C ILE A 83 -7.07 -5.70 7.74
N ARG A 84 -6.56 -4.96 8.73
CA ARG A 84 -6.18 -3.54 8.60
C ARG A 84 -5.03 -3.32 7.62
N SER A 85 -4.20 -4.33 7.36
CA SER A 85 -3.16 -4.27 6.33
C SER A 85 -3.73 -3.90 4.96
N TRP A 86 -4.93 -4.38 4.62
CA TRP A 86 -5.62 -4.04 3.38
C TRP A 86 -6.02 -2.57 3.31
N ASN A 87 -6.37 -1.97 4.45
CA ASN A 87 -6.76 -0.56 4.53
C ASN A 87 -5.62 0.39 4.16
N PHE A 88 -4.38 -0.02 4.39
CA PHE A 88 -3.20 0.75 4.00
C PHE A 88 -2.67 0.33 2.63
N SER A 89 -2.67 -0.97 2.34
CA SER A 89 -2.07 -1.50 1.12
C SER A 89 -2.78 -1.01 -0.14
N ILE A 90 -4.12 -1.02 -0.14
CA ILE A 90 -4.91 -0.66 -1.32
C ILE A 90 -4.69 0.82 -1.71
N PRO A 91 -4.86 1.81 -0.80
CA PRO A 91 -4.59 3.20 -1.16
C PRO A 91 -3.17 3.46 -1.64
N ILE A 92 -2.17 2.81 -1.03
CA ILE A 92 -0.76 2.95 -1.44
C ILE A 92 -0.54 2.39 -2.85
N ILE A 93 -1.10 1.22 -3.15
CA ILE A 93 -1.06 0.63 -4.50
C ILE A 93 -1.66 1.61 -5.51
N PHE A 94 -2.84 2.17 -5.21
CA PHE A 94 -3.50 3.12 -6.10
C PHE A 94 -2.70 4.40 -6.29
N LEU A 95 -2.09 4.94 -5.23
CA LEU A 95 -1.22 6.11 -5.31
C LEU A 95 -0.10 5.88 -6.34
N PHE A 96 0.69 4.82 -6.14
CA PHE A 96 1.84 4.55 -6.99
C PHE A 96 1.43 4.13 -8.40
N SER A 97 0.39 3.31 -8.52
CA SER A 97 -0.12 2.91 -9.84
C SER A 97 -0.56 4.13 -10.65
N PHE A 98 -1.34 5.03 -10.02
CA PHE A 98 -1.76 6.27 -10.67
C PHE A 98 -0.56 7.09 -11.11
N MET A 99 0.42 7.31 -10.22
CA MET A 99 1.62 8.07 -10.54
C MET A 99 2.43 7.44 -11.69
N ILE A 100 2.65 6.12 -11.65
CA ILE A 100 3.41 5.40 -12.68
C ILE A 100 2.69 5.45 -14.02
N PHE A 101 1.41 5.09 -14.09
CA PHE A 101 0.70 5.04 -15.37
C PHE A 101 0.53 6.44 -15.99
N THR A 102 0.29 7.45 -15.15
CA THR A 102 0.14 8.82 -15.63
C THR A 102 1.49 9.46 -16.00
N SER A 103 2.63 8.92 -15.55
CA SER A 103 3.97 9.36 -15.99
C SER A 103 4.25 9.13 -17.47
N PHE A 104 3.55 8.19 -18.10
CA PHE A 104 3.68 7.95 -19.55
C PHE A 104 2.78 8.85 -20.39
N SER A 105 1.84 9.56 -19.76
CA SER A 105 1.07 10.58 -20.46
C SER A 105 1.96 11.77 -20.76
N ASN A 106 1.73 12.43 -21.90
CA ASN A 106 2.56 13.54 -22.35
C ASN A 106 2.71 14.59 -21.24
N SER A 107 3.91 14.79 -20.71
CA SER A 107 4.20 15.72 -19.61
C SER A 107 3.75 17.16 -19.88
N LYS A 108 3.59 17.52 -21.16
CA LYS A 108 3.07 18.82 -21.60
C LYS A 108 1.59 19.03 -21.25
N TYR A 109 0.78 17.96 -21.26
CA TYR A 109 -0.64 18.03 -20.92
C TYR A 109 -0.90 17.64 -19.47
N PHE A 110 -0.01 16.85 -18.87
CA PHE A 110 -0.18 16.40 -17.49
C PHE A 110 1.11 16.54 -16.66
N PRO A 111 1.39 17.76 -16.16
CA PRO A 111 2.60 18.04 -15.40
C PRO A 111 2.59 17.30 -14.05
N LEU A 112 3.78 17.02 -13.53
CA LEU A 112 4.00 16.26 -12.30
C LEU A 112 3.19 16.80 -11.11
N TYR A 113 3.15 18.13 -10.92
CA TYR A 113 2.42 18.73 -9.80
C TYR A 113 0.91 18.48 -9.87
N ALA A 114 0.30 18.55 -11.06
CA ALA A 114 -1.11 18.24 -11.24
C ALA A 114 -1.41 16.76 -10.94
N ARG A 115 -0.50 15.87 -11.34
CA ARG A 115 -0.56 14.43 -11.03
C ARG A 115 -0.53 14.16 -9.54
N ILE A 116 0.40 14.78 -8.81
CA ILE A 116 0.50 14.61 -7.36
C ILE A 116 -0.80 15.05 -6.67
N ILE A 117 -1.36 16.21 -7.04
CA ILE A 117 -2.61 16.72 -6.46
C ILE A 117 -3.76 15.73 -6.70
N LEU A 118 -3.94 15.25 -7.94
CA LEU A 118 -4.99 14.29 -8.26
C LEU A 118 -4.76 12.94 -7.59
N ALA A 119 -3.51 12.49 -7.47
CA ALA A 119 -3.15 11.27 -6.78
C ALA A 119 -3.56 11.34 -5.30
N LEU A 120 -3.33 12.48 -4.62
CA LEU A 120 -3.75 12.68 -3.24
C LEU A 120 -5.28 12.63 -3.09
N ILE A 121 -6.02 13.32 -3.97
CA ILE A 121 -7.49 13.30 -3.95
C ILE A 121 -8.00 11.87 -4.14
N LEU A 122 -7.44 11.15 -5.12
CA LEU A 122 -7.79 9.77 -5.40
C LEU A 122 -7.49 8.84 -4.21
N VAL A 123 -6.34 9.02 -3.55
CA VAL A 123 -5.98 8.25 -2.34
C VAL A 123 -6.95 8.48 -1.21
N VAL A 124 -7.40 9.72 -0.97
CA VAL A 124 -8.39 10.01 0.08
C VAL A 124 -9.69 9.25 -0.20
N ILE A 125 -10.20 9.33 -1.43
CA ILE A 125 -11.44 8.64 -1.84
C ILE A 125 -11.29 7.13 -1.65
N ILE A 126 -10.20 6.54 -2.14
CA ILE A 126 -9.96 5.09 -2.05
C ILE A 126 -9.74 4.65 -0.61
N THR A 127 -9.12 5.47 0.23
CA THR A 127 -8.96 5.19 1.66
C THR A 127 -10.32 5.11 2.34
N ILE A 128 -11.23 6.05 2.08
CA ILE A 128 -12.59 6.03 2.64
C ILE A 128 -13.33 4.76 2.22
N ILE A 129 -13.28 4.41 0.93
CA ILE A 129 -13.92 3.22 0.39
C ILE A 129 -13.34 1.95 1.05
N THR A 130 -12.02 1.83 1.08
CA THR A 130 -11.34 0.66 1.63
C THR A 130 -11.63 0.51 3.13
N ASN A 131 -11.60 1.63 3.86
CA ASN A 131 -11.89 1.64 5.29
C ASN A 131 -13.32 1.18 5.58
N HIS A 132 -14.31 1.62 4.77
CA HIS A 132 -15.69 1.15 4.89
C HIS A 132 -15.80 -0.38 4.72
N PHE A 133 -15.15 -0.96 3.72
CA PHE A 133 -15.16 -2.41 3.50
C PHE A 133 -14.45 -3.18 4.62
N VAL A 134 -13.34 -2.67 5.13
CA VAL A 134 -12.58 -3.30 6.22
C VAL A 134 -13.37 -3.25 7.53
N ALA A 135 -13.96 -2.11 7.88
CA ALA A 135 -14.79 -1.95 9.07
C ALA A 135 -15.97 -2.95 9.05
N LYS A 136 -16.69 -3.04 7.92
CA LYS A 136 -17.79 -4.00 7.74
C LYS A 136 -17.37 -5.46 7.95
N LYS A 137 -16.13 -5.82 7.60
CA LYS A 137 -15.58 -7.17 7.84
C LYS A 137 -15.09 -7.38 9.27
N GLU A 138 -14.63 -6.34 9.97
CA GLU A 138 -14.29 -6.42 11.41
C GLU A 138 -15.56 -6.61 12.24
N ASP A 139 -16.65 -5.90 11.94
CA ASP A 139 -17.91 -5.97 12.69
C ASP A 139 -18.61 -7.33 12.57
N ARG A 140 -18.52 -8.00 11.41
CA ARG A 140 -19.08 -9.35 11.23
C ARG A 140 -18.30 -10.47 11.95
N LYS A 141 -17.10 -10.18 12.47
CA LYS A 141 -16.26 -11.16 13.18
C LYS A 141 -16.35 -11.04 14.71
N LYS A 142 -17.01 -9.99 15.22
CA LYS A 142 -17.35 -9.83 16.64
C LYS A 142 -18.70 -10.44 16.91
#